data_AF-A0A7C2E5P1-F1
#
_entry.id   AF-A0A7C2E5P1-F1
#
_cell.length_a   1.000
_cell.length_b   1.000
_cell.length_c   1.000
_cell.angle_alpha   90.00
_cell.angle_beta   90.00
_cell.angle_gamma   90.00
#
_symmetry.space_group_name_H-M   'P 1'
#
loop_
_entity.id
_entity.type
_entity.pdbx_description
1 polymer ?
#
loop_
_entity_poly.entity_id
_entity_poly.type
_entity_poly.pdbx_seq_one_letter_code
_entity_poly.pdbx_strand_id
1 'polypeptide(L)'
;MTRYFRGEGFAWDDAPPAATREEAKAALIAAANAYAEQLRQIPPERLSGTVEWPFGTFPCSMAASLPVIELIHHRGQAVYLQSLLGDAEMHFAPME
;
A
#
# COMPACT_ATOMS: atom_id res chain seq x y z
N MET A 1 4.27 -23.82 -8.24
CA MET A 1 5.29 -23.17 -7.38
C MET A 1 6.45 -22.70 -8.25
N THR A 2 6.25 -21.80 -9.23
CA THR A 2 7.23 -21.71 -10.35
C THR A 2 7.18 -20.43 -11.20
N ARG A 3 7.31 -19.24 -10.58
CA ARG A 3 7.66 -18.02 -11.34
C ARG A 3 8.61 -17.10 -10.58
N TYR A 4 8.39 -16.93 -9.27
CA TYR A 4 9.10 -15.95 -8.43
C TYR A 4 10.59 -16.23 -8.18
N PHE A 5 11.00 -17.50 -8.14
CA PHE A 5 12.40 -17.86 -7.88
C PHE A 5 13.30 -17.78 -9.13
N ARG A 6 12.74 -17.46 -10.32
CA ARG A 6 13.51 -17.37 -11.57
C ARG A 6 13.98 -15.96 -11.92
N GLY A 7 13.72 -14.96 -11.07
CA GLY A 7 14.08 -13.57 -11.39
C GLY A 7 13.30 -12.99 -12.58
N GLU A 8 12.23 -13.67 -13.03
CA GLU A 8 11.20 -13.06 -13.88
C GLU A 8 10.48 -12.02 -13.01
N GLY A 9 11.01 -10.80 -13.04
CA GLY A 9 10.55 -9.70 -12.20
C GLY A 9 9.04 -9.53 -12.29
N PHE A 10 8.43 -9.21 -11.16
CA PHE A 10 7.09 -8.65 -11.16
C PHE A 10 7.20 -7.26 -11.79
N ALA A 11 6.75 -7.12 -13.04
CA ALA A 11 6.55 -5.81 -13.64
C ALA A 11 5.24 -5.27 -13.05
N TRP A 12 5.37 -4.42 -12.04
CA TRP A 12 4.31 -3.45 -11.79
C TRP A 12 4.22 -2.61 -13.07
N ASP A 13 3.01 -2.33 -13.55
CA ASP A 13 2.83 -1.18 -14.44
C ASP A 13 3.14 0.05 -13.56
N ASP A 14 4.44 0.32 -13.37
CA ASP A 14 4.91 1.36 -12.49
C ASP A 14 4.42 2.68 -13.07
N ALA A 15 3.45 3.29 -12.37
CA ALA A 15 3.18 4.69 -12.58
C ALA A 15 4.51 5.43 -12.44
N PRO A 16 4.86 6.35 -13.35
CA PRO A 16 6.11 7.07 -13.26
C PRO A 16 6.22 7.73 -11.87
N PRO A 17 7.42 7.73 -11.26
CA PRO A 17 7.59 8.33 -9.95
C PRO A 17 7.17 9.80 -9.99
N ALA A 18 6.50 10.27 -8.93
CA ALA A 18 6.12 11.67 -8.80
C ALA A 18 7.38 12.57 -8.86
N ALA A 19 7.32 13.65 -9.65
CA ALA A 19 8.44 14.57 -9.81
C ALA A 19 8.55 15.56 -8.65
N THR A 20 7.43 15.79 -7.93
CA THR A 20 7.38 16.72 -6.81
C THR A 20 6.71 16.11 -5.58
N ARG A 21 7.00 16.70 -4.41
CA ARG A 21 6.35 16.33 -3.13
C ARG A 21 4.84 16.46 -3.20
N GLU A 22 4.33 17.52 -3.83
CA GLU A 22 2.89 17.77 -3.89
C GLU A 22 2.19 16.78 -4.84
N GLU A 23 2.82 16.40 -5.95
CA GLU A 23 2.34 15.31 -6.81
C GLU A 23 2.30 13.98 -6.04
N ALA A 24 3.35 13.65 -5.29
CA ALA A 24 3.39 12.43 -4.49
C ALA A 24 2.27 12.39 -3.44
N LYS A 25 2.04 13.51 -2.75
CA LYS A 25 0.95 13.64 -1.77
C LYS A 25 -0.41 13.50 -2.44
N ALA A 26 -0.64 14.18 -3.56
CA ALA A 26 -1.90 14.10 -4.29
C ALA A 26 -2.18 12.67 -4.78
N ALA A 27 -1.17 11.98 -5.31
CA ALA A 27 -1.28 10.59 -5.74
C ALA A 27 -1.62 9.64 -4.59
N LEU A 28 -0.95 9.79 -3.43
CA LEU A 28 -1.24 8.99 -2.24
C LEU A 28 -2.66 9.19 -1.73
N ILE A 29 -3.13 10.44 -1.64
CA ILE A 29 -4.51 10.76 -1.20
C ILE A 29 -5.53 10.20 -2.19
N ALA A 30 -5.30 10.37 -3.49
CA ALA A 30 -6.18 9.83 -4.53
C ALA A 30 -6.28 8.30 -4.47
N ALA A 31 -5.13 7.61 -4.32
CA ALA A 31 -5.09 6.16 -4.20
C ALA A 31 -5.79 5.65 -2.92
N ALA A 32 -5.57 6.31 -1.78
CA ALA A 32 -6.21 5.96 -0.52
C ALA A 32 -7.75 6.13 -0.60
N ASN A 33 -8.22 7.22 -1.19
CA ASN A 33 -9.65 7.47 -1.37
C ASN A 33 -10.29 6.47 -2.34
N ALA A 34 -9.64 6.19 -3.47
CA ALA A 34 -10.11 5.19 -4.43
C ALA A 34 -10.19 3.79 -3.81
N TYR A 35 -9.17 3.41 -3.04
CA TYR A 35 -9.15 2.15 -2.32
C TYR A 35 -10.27 2.06 -1.28
N ALA A 36 -10.42 3.09 -0.43
CA ALA A 36 -11.46 3.12 0.59
C ALA A 36 -12.87 3.03 -0.03
N GLU A 37 -13.09 3.72 -1.15
CA GLU A 37 -14.37 3.66 -1.86
C GLU A 37 -14.63 2.26 -2.44
N GLN A 38 -13.65 1.65 -3.09
CA GLN A 38 -13.78 0.28 -3.58
C GLN A 38 -14.05 -0.71 -2.44
N LEU A 39 -13.36 -0.57 -1.30
CA LEU A 39 -13.53 -1.46 -0.15
C LEU A 39 -14.94 -1.38 0.43
N ARG A 40 -15.55 -0.18 0.50
CA ARG A 40 -16.94 0.01 0.96
C ARG A 40 -17.97 -0.68 0.06
N GLN A 41 -17.65 -0.84 -1.22
CA GLN A 41 -18.53 -1.49 -2.19
C GLN A 41 -18.42 -3.02 -2.17
N ILE A 42 -17.41 -3.59 -1.49
CA ILE A 42 -17.24 -5.03 -1.36
C ILE A 42 -18.25 -5.57 -0.34
N PRO A 43 -19.10 -6.54 -0.72
CA PRO A 43 -19.99 -7.19 0.24
C PRO A 43 -19.20 -7.87 1.36
N PRO A 44 -19.56 -7.71 2.66
CA PRO A 44 -18.80 -8.27 3.77
C PRO A 44 -18.54 -9.77 3.66
N GLU A 45 -19.47 -10.53 3.10
CA GLU A 45 -19.35 -11.96 2.86
C GLU A 45 -18.24 -12.33 1.87
N ARG A 46 -17.75 -11.41 1.04
CA ARG A 46 -16.58 -11.65 0.18
C ARG A 46 -15.29 -11.73 0.98
N LEU A 47 -15.23 -11.13 2.17
CA LEU A 47 -14.03 -11.13 3.01
C LEU A 47 -13.71 -12.50 3.61
N SER A 48 -14.70 -13.39 3.73
CA SER A 48 -14.50 -14.78 4.19
C SER A 48 -14.02 -15.73 3.10
N GLY A 49 -14.02 -15.28 1.84
CA GLY A 49 -13.54 -16.04 0.69
C GLY A 49 -12.02 -15.99 0.53
N THR A 50 -11.56 -16.44 -0.63
CA THR A 50 -10.17 -16.40 -1.05
C THR A 50 -10.00 -15.66 -2.37
N VAL A 51 -8.77 -15.19 -2.60
CA VAL A 51 -8.33 -14.54 -3.84
C VAL A 51 -7.02 -15.19 -4.29
N GLU A 52 -6.91 -15.43 -5.59
CA GLU A 52 -5.67 -15.91 -6.20
C GLU A 52 -4.70 -14.75 -6.37
N TRP A 53 -3.50 -14.91 -5.82
CA TRP A 53 -2.40 -13.97 -5.99
C TRP A 53 -1.27 -14.65 -6.75
N PRO A 54 -0.34 -13.87 -7.30
CA PRO A 54 0.88 -14.39 -7.88
C PRO A 54 1.52 -15.49 -6.99
N PHE A 55 1.61 -15.26 -5.67
CA PHE A 55 2.32 -16.12 -4.74
C PHE A 55 1.48 -17.28 -4.15
N GLY A 56 0.21 -17.42 -4.57
CA GLY A 56 -0.71 -18.45 -4.10
C GLY A 56 -2.09 -17.91 -3.75
N THR A 57 -2.94 -18.77 -3.17
CA THR A 57 -4.29 -18.43 -2.71
C THR A 57 -4.24 -17.81 -1.31
N PHE A 58 -4.87 -16.66 -1.12
CA PHE A 58 -4.92 -15.95 0.17
C PHE A 58 -6.36 -15.66 0.62
N PRO A 59 -6.64 -15.55 1.93
CA PRO A 59 -7.91 -15.04 2.42
C PRO A 59 -8.16 -13.61 1.92
N CYS A 60 -9.38 -13.31 1.48
CA CYS A 60 -9.75 -11.97 1.02
C CYS A 60 -9.58 -10.92 2.13
N SER A 61 -9.86 -11.27 3.39
CA SER A 61 -9.63 -10.41 4.55
C SER A 61 -8.16 -10.00 4.70
N MET A 62 -7.23 -10.93 4.44
CA MET A 62 -5.80 -10.64 4.44
C MET A 62 -5.44 -9.71 3.27
N ALA A 63 -5.93 -10.02 2.07
CA ALA A 63 -5.70 -9.20 0.89
C ALA A 63 -6.21 -7.75 1.06
N ALA A 64 -7.38 -7.57 1.69
CA ALA A 64 -7.95 -6.26 2.02
C ALA A 64 -7.18 -5.52 3.13
N SER A 65 -6.37 -6.22 3.92
CA SER A 65 -5.56 -5.60 4.97
C SER A 65 -4.18 -5.17 4.44
N LEU A 66 -3.69 -5.80 3.37
CA LEU A 66 -2.32 -5.59 2.87
C LEU A 66 -2.00 -4.12 2.52
N PRO A 67 -2.85 -3.36 1.79
CA PRO A 67 -2.53 -1.97 1.48
C PRO A 67 -2.30 -1.10 2.73
N VAL A 68 -3.03 -1.37 3.81
CA VAL A 68 -2.87 -0.65 5.09
C VAL A 68 -1.58 -1.07 5.79
N ILE A 69 -1.27 -2.37 5.80
CA ILE A 69 -0.04 -2.90 6.39
C ILE A 69 1.20 -2.33 5.67
N GLU A 70 1.19 -2.34 4.34
CA GLU A 70 2.28 -1.79 3.51
C GLU A 70 2.47 -0.28 3.77
N LEU A 71 1.37 0.48 3.86
CA LEU A 71 1.44 1.91 4.17
C LEU A 71 2.10 2.17 5.53
N ILE A 72 1.74 1.40 6.56
CA ILE A 72 2.33 1.53 7.90
C ILE A 72 3.82 1.13 7.87
N HIS A 73 4.15 0.04 7.19
CA HIS A 73 5.52 -0.46 7.06
C HIS A 73 6.43 0.59 6.39
N HIS A 74 6.04 1.10 5.23
CA HIS A 74 6.82 2.09 4.49
C HIS A 74 6.82 3.47 5.16
N ARG A 75 5.76 3.84 5.89
CA ARG A 75 5.80 5.03 6.75
C ARG A 75 6.90 4.91 7.80
N GLY A 76 7.10 3.73 8.39
CA GLY A 76 8.20 3.50 9.34
C GLY A 76 9.58 3.74 8.73
N GLN A 77 9.78 3.31 7.48
CA GLN A 77 11.02 3.57 6.74
C GLN A 77 11.23 5.07 6.48
N ALA A 78 10.18 5.79 6.10
CA ALA A 78 10.25 7.24 5.89
C ALA A 78 10.58 8.00 7.18
N VAL A 79 9.93 7.65 8.30
CA VAL A 79 10.21 8.24 9.61
C VAL A 79 11.66 7.97 10.05
N TYR A 80 12.17 6.77 9.81
CA TYR A 80 13.56 6.46 10.09
C TYR A 80 14.52 7.37 9.29
N LEU A 81 14.28 7.56 8.00
CA LEU A 81 15.07 8.48 7.18
C LEU A 81 14.97 9.93 7.68
N GLN A 82 13.78 10.39 8.08
CA GLN A 82 13.60 11.72 8.66
C GLN A 82 14.44 11.90 9.94
N SER A 83 14.46 10.89 10.81
CA SER A 83 15.27 10.91 12.03
C SER A 83 16.77 10.99 11.76
N LEU A 84 17.26 10.31 10.71
CA LEU A 84 18.66 10.39 10.29
C LEU A 84 19.03 11.79 9.77
N LEU A 85 18.04 12.55 9.27
CA LEU A 85 18.19 13.92 8.82
C LEU A 85 18.00 14.95 9.95
N GLY A 86 17.84 14.51 11.20
CA GLY A 86 17.73 15.36 12.38
C GLY A 86 16.31 15.78 12.73
N ASP A 87 15.29 15.26 12.04
CA ASP A 87 13.89 15.47 12.40
C ASP A 87 13.48 14.49 13.50
N ALA A 88 13.44 14.97 14.74
CA ALA A 88 13.11 14.18 15.92
C ALA A 88 11.61 14.15 16.24
N GLU A 89 10.79 14.85 15.46
CA GLU A 89 9.36 14.98 15.72
C GLU A 89 8.53 13.96 14.95
N MET A 90 7.44 13.50 15.57
CA MET A 90 6.46 12.66 14.90
C MET A 90 5.42 13.53 14.22
N HIS A 91 5.42 13.49 12.88
CA HIS A 91 4.45 14.20 12.07
C HIS A 91 3.22 13.32 11.84
N PHE A 92 2.13 13.66 12.53
CA PHE A 92 0.81 13.09 12.29
C PHE A 92 -0.02 14.05 11.45
N ALA A 93 -0.82 13.54 10.53
CA ALA A 93 -1.83 14.37 9.87
C ALA A 93 -2.85 14.82 10.92
N PRO A 94 -3.33 16.08 10.87
CA PRO A 94 -4.44 16.50 11.71
C PRO A 94 -5.67 15.61 11.41
N MET A 95 -6.33 15.13 12.47
CA MET A 95 -7.62 14.47 12.33
C MET A 95 -8.69 15.56 12.27
N GLU A 96 -9.10 15.93 11.07
CA GLU A 96 -10.29 16.76 10.82
C GLU A 96 -11.47 15.88 10.40
#